data_AF-A0A1F3V4E0-F1
#
_entry.id   AF-A0A1F3V4E0-F1
#
_cell.length_a   1.000
_cell.length_b   1.000
_cell.length_c   1.000
_cell.angle_alpha   90.00
_cell.angle_beta   90.00
_cell.angle_gamma   90.00
#
_symmetry.space_group_name_H-M   'P 1'
#
loop_
_entity.id
_entity.type
_entity.pdbx_description
1 polymer ?
#
loop_
_entity_poly.entity_id
_entity_poly.type
_entity_poly.pdbx_seq_one_letter_code
_entity_poly.pdbx_strand_id
1 'polypeptide(L)'
;MKKVLLSALMVTSLSSFANLNILTEGDIASSIYDVLKAAGVSEDCAGGTCALTAQSILCSSTENGQNFACSLQVQDYELGTNSELSVSKELASSLYKSLENAGLESDGACGTSPISAQKIDCSSSRNDIFDKVIKCTITP
;
A
#
# COMPACT_ATOMS: atom_id res chain seq x y z
N MET A 1 51.97 16.41 -16.13
CA MET A 1 51.19 16.01 -14.94
C MET A 1 50.20 17.13 -14.61
N LYS A 2 48.92 16.98 -14.97
CA LYS A 2 47.87 17.99 -14.71
C LYS A 2 46.88 17.38 -13.71
N LYS A 3 46.78 18.00 -12.53
CA LYS A 3 45.75 17.72 -11.52
C LYS A 3 44.42 18.27 -12.04
N VAL A 4 43.37 17.45 -12.05
CA VAL A 4 42.00 17.92 -12.28
C VAL A 4 41.25 17.76 -10.97
N LEU A 5 40.73 18.88 -10.46
CA LEU A 5 39.99 19.02 -9.22
C LEU A 5 38.72 18.17 -9.25
N LEU A 6 38.49 17.41 -8.18
CA LEU A 6 37.20 16.82 -7.83
C LEU A 6 36.30 17.95 -7.30
N SER A 7 35.34 18.39 -8.11
CA SER A 7 34.21 19.18 -7.64
C SER A 7 33.15 18.23 -7.09
N ALA A 8 33.20 17.95 -5.79
CA ALA A 8 32.10 17.31 -5.09
C ALA A 8 30.93 18.30 -5.04
N LEU A 9 29.99 18.14 -5.96
CA LEU A 9 28.73 18.86 -5.94
C LEU A 9 27.93 18.33 -4.74
N MET A 10 27.94 19.08 -3.64
CA MET A 10 26.95 18.94 -2.58
C MET A 10 25.59 19.26 -3.19
N VAL A 11 24.87 18.21 -3.61
CA VAL A 11 23.44 18.30 -3.83
C VAL A 11 22.80 18.20 -2.45
N THR A 12 22.52 19.37 -1.88
CA THR A 12 21.59 19.50 -0.76
C THR A 12 20.30 18.78 -1.13
N SER A 13 19.94 17.79 -0.32
CA SER A 13 18.71 17.01 -0.37
C SER A 13 17.49 17.93 -0.29
N LEU A 14 17.02 18.40 -1.44
CA LEU A 14 15.60 18.70 -1.62
C LEU A 14 14.96 17.44 -2.20
N SER A 15 14.70 16.46 -1.34
CA SER A 15 13.79 15.37 -1.64
C SER A 15 12.35 15.89 -1.66
N SER A 16 12.04 16.79 -2.61
CA SER A 16 10.70 16.86 -3.16
C SER A 16 10.53 15.65 -4.07
N PHE A 17 10.38 14.48 -3.46
CA PHE A 17 9.75 13.38 -4.17
C PHE A 17 8.33 13.86 -4.45
N ALA A 18 8.01 14.10 -5.72
CA ALA A 18 6.63 13.92 -6.14
C ALA A 18 6.28 12.49 -5.68
N ASN A 19 5.36 12.32 -4.73
CA ASN A 19 4.89 11.01 -4.28
C ASN A 19 4.33 10.28 -5.51
N LEU A 20 5.19 9.51 -6.18
CA LEU A 20 4.83 8.79 -7.38
C LEU A 20 3.95 7.63 -6.90
N ASN A 21 2.74 7.53 -7.44
CA ASN A 21 1.88 6.40 -7.16
C ASN A 21 2.62 5.09 -7.51
N ILE A 22 2.57 4.13 -6.59
CA ILE A 22 3.15 2.80 -6.75
C ILE A 22 2.10 1.92 -7.42
N LEU A 23 2.42 1.42 -8.61
CA LEU A 23 1.56 0.49 -9.36
C LEU A 23 2.04 -0.94 -9.11
N THR A 24 1.16 -1.78 -8.58
CA THR A 24 1.41 -3.21 -8.39
C THR A 24 0.45 -4.06 -9.21
N GLU A 25 0.95 -5.20 -9.68
CA GLU A 25 0.21 -6.21 -10.43
C GLU A 25 0.62 -7.61 -9.96
N GLY A 26 -0.08 -8.65 -10.41
CA GLY A 26 0.25 -10.04 -10.10
C GLY A 26 0.03 -10.41 -8.63
N ASP A 27 0.93 -11.20 -8.05
CA ASP A 27 0.77 -11.77 -6.70
C ASP A 27 0.71 -10.69 -5.60
N ILE A 28 1.48 -9.61 -5.76
CA ILE A 28 1.49 -8.50 -4.79
C ILE A 28 0.13 -7.81 -4.76
N ALA A 29 -0.38 -7.41 -5.93
CA ALA A 29 -1.69 -6.77 -6.05
C ALA A 29 -2.81 -7.70 -5.58
N SER A 30 -2.71 -8.99 -5.89
CA SER A 30 -3.67 -10.01 -5.46
C SER A 30 -3.71 -10.15 -3.94
N SER A 31 -2.54 -10.22 -3.30
CA SER A 31 -2.42 -10.28 -1.85
C SER A 31 -3.02 -9.04 -1.17
N ILE A 32 -2.72 -7.83 -1.67
CA ILE A 32 -3.30 -6.58 -1.14
C ILE A 32 -4.82 -6.62 -1.29
N TYR A 33 -5.33 -6.96 -2.48
CA TYR A 33 -6.76 -7.03 -2.77
C TYR A 33 -7.49 -7.99 -1.81
N ASP A 34 -6.99 -9.20 -1.68
CA ASP A 34 -7.63 -10.24 -0.87
C ASP A 34 -7.59 -9.89 0.62
N VAL A 35 -6.51 -9.26 1.10
CA VAL A 35 -6.42 -8.78 2.48
C VAL A 35 -7.38 -7.62 2.74
N LEU A 36 -7.47 -6.63 1.85
CA LEU A 36 -8.43 -5.52 1.99
C LEU A 36 -9.88 -6.06 2.00
N LYS A 37 -10.20 -6.98 1.09
CA LYS A 37 -11.50 -7.64 1.05
C LYS A 37 -11.78 -8.41 2.34
N ALA A 38 -10.82 -9.20 2.82
CA ALA A 38 -10.96 -9.99 4.06
C ALA A 38 -11.03 -9.12 5.32
N ALA A 39 -10.41 -7.93 5.31
CA ALA A 39 -10.52 -6.96 6.38
C ALA A 39 -11.92 -6.35 6.47
N GLY A 40 -12.71 -6.39 5.39
CA GLY A 40 -14.06 -5.84 5.33
C GLY A 40 -14.19 -4.57 4.49
N VAL A 41 -13.22 -4.27 3.63
CA VAL A 41 -13.34 -3.17 2.65
C VAL A 41 -14.42 -3.55 1.63
N SER A 42 -15.41 -2.67 1.45
CA SER A 42 -16.52 -2.89 0.53
C SER A 42 -16.05 -2.90 -0.93
N GLU A 43 -16.44 -3.95 -1.65
CA GLU A 43 -16.14 -4.14 -3.06
C GLU A 43 -17.26 -3.53 -3.92
N ASP A 44 -16.92 -2.55 -4.76
CA ASP A 44 -17.86 -1.97 -5.73
C ASP A 44 -17.66 -2.61 -7.10
N CYS A 45 -18.67 -3.35 -7.59
CA CYS A 45 -18.59 -4.08 -8.86
C CYS A 45 -19.52 -3.45 -9.90
N ALA A 46 -18.94 -2.90 -10.96
CA ALA A 46 -19.65 -2.33 -12.09
C ALA A 46 -19.08 -2.85 -13.42
N GLY A 47 -19.96 -3.31 -14.32
CA GLY A 47 -19.57 -3.67 -15.69
C GLY A 47 -18.50 -4.76 -15.81
N GLY A 48 -18.46 -5.73 -14.89
CA GLY A 48 -17.47 -6.82 -14.89
C GLY A 48 -16.12 -6.48 -14.25
N THR A 49 -15.99 -5.27 -13.69
CA THR A 49 -14.83 -4.83 -12.90
C THR A 49 -15.28 -4.57 -11.47
N CYS A 50 -14.51 -5.07 -10.51
CA CYS A 50 -14.69 -4.82 -9.08
C CYS A 50 -13.57 -3.94 -8.56
N ALA A 51 -13.88 -2.97 -7.71
CA ALA A 51 -12.93 -2.05 -7.11
C ALA A 51 -13.02 -2.10 -5.58
N LEU A 52 -11.86 -1.95 -4.94
CA LEU A 52 -11.69 -1.80 -3.49
C LEU A 52 -10.86 -0.55 -3.24
N THR A 53 -11.34 0.33 -2.38
CA THR A 53 -10.62 1.54 -2.00
C THR A 53 -10.47 1.60 -0.48
N ALA A 54 -9.22 1.71 -0.03
CA ALA A 54 -8.86 2.02 1.34
C ALA A 54 -8.13 3.36 1.40
N GLN A 55 -8.38 4.13 2.45
CA GLN A 55 -7.80 5.44 2.72
C GLN A 55 -7.07 5.42 4.06
N SER A 56 -6.09 6.31 4.24
CA SER A 56 -5.36 6.49 5.50
C SER A 56 -4.90 5.17 6.13
N ILE A 57 -4.15 4.38 5.36
CA ILE A 57 -3.62 3.09 5.79
C ILE A 57 -2.39 3.34 6.65
N LEU A 58 -2.39 2.79 7.86
CA LEU A 58 -1.26 2.79 8.76
C LEU A 58 -1.00 1.36 9.23
N CYS A 59 0.11 0.80 8.76
CA CYS A 59 0.59 -0.49 9.21
C CYS A 59 1.84 -0.31 10.05
N SER A 60 1.99 -1.09 11.10
CA SER A 60 3.16 -1.05 11.97
C SER A 60 3.62 -2.45 12.30
N SER A 61 4.94 -2.58 12.39
CA SER A 61 5.63 -3.75 12.86
C SER A 61 6.39 -3.42 14.14
N THR A 62 6.18 -4.19 15.21
CA THR A 62 6.87 -4.05 16.50
C THR A 62 7.59 -5.35 16.88
N GLU A 63 8.43 -5.28 17.91
CA GLU A 63 9.19 -6.43 18.45
C GLU A 63 10.06 -7.15 17.41
N ASN A 64 10.81 -6.38 16.60
CA ASN A 64 11.66 -6.89 15.52
C ASN A 64 10.91 -7.70 14.44
N GLY A 65 9.67 -7.32 14.09
CA GLY A 65 8.93 -8.02 13.04
C GLY A 65 8.02 -9.14 13.53
N GLN A 66 7.74 -9.21 14.83
CA GLN A 66 6.93 -10.29 15.41
C GLN A 66 5.45 -9.92 15.59
N ASN A 67 5.14 -8.63 15.71
CA ASN A 67 3.76 -8.16 15.83
C ASN A 67 3.44 -7.15 14.73
N PHE A 68 2.28 -7.34 14.12
CA PHE A 68 1.78 -6.49 13.05
C PHE A 68 0.40 -5.95 13.44
N ALA A 69 0.20 -4.67 13.21
CA ALA A 69 -1.09 -4.02 13.35
C ALA A 69 -1.29 -3.09 12.16
N CYS A 70 -2.45 -3.18 11.52
CA CYS A 70 -2.84 -2.26 10.45
C CYS A 70 -4.22 -1.68 10.78
N SER A 71 -4.34 -0.36 10.63
CA SER A 71 -5.62 0.33 10.58
C SER A 71 -5.77 1.01 9.22
N LEU A 72 -7.00 1.10 8.75
CA LEU A 72 -7.33 1.75 7.49
C LEU A 72 -8.70 2.40 7.60
N GLN A 73 -8.91 3.51 6.90
CA GLN A 73 -10.22 4.09 6.72
C GLN A 73 -10.87 3.54 5.45
N VAL A 74 -12.11 3.12 5.55
CA VAL A 74 -12.93 2.75 4.39
C VAL A 74 -14.05 3.75 4.22
N GLN A 75 -14.36 4.07 2.97
CA GLN A 75 -15.58 4.81 2.69
C GLN A 75 -16.72 3.81 2.53
N ASP A 76 -17.75 3.97 3.35
CA ASP A 76 -19.03 3.33 3.13
C ASP A 76 -19.79 4.15 2.08
N TYR A 77 -19.91 3.61 0.87
CA TYR A 77 -20.58 4.30 -0.24
C TYR A 77 -22.09 4.39 -0.07
N GLU A 78 -22.71 3.49 0.72
CA GLU A 78 -24.15 3.53 0.99
C GLU A 78 -24.49 4.60 2.02
N LEU A 79 -23.63 4.77 3.02
CA LEU A 79 -23.84 5.70 4.13
C LEU A 79 -23.12 7.05 3.93
N GLY A 80 -22.21 7.14 2.97
CA GLY A 80 -21.40 8.34 2.71
C GLY A 80 -20.43 8.69 3.85
N THR A 81 -20.13 7.74 4.72
CA THR A 81 -19.32 7.92 5.93
C THR A 81 -17.98 7.19 5.81
N ASN A 82 -16.94 7.74 6.42
CA ASN A 82 -15.69 7.02 6.61
C ASN A 82 -15.72 6.25 7.93
N SER A 83 -15.33 4.99 7.87
CA SER A 83 -15.22 4.10 9.03
C SER A 83 -13.78 3.66 9.20
N GLU A 84 -13.28 3.65 10.44
CA GLU A 84 -11.98 3.05 10.73
C GLU A 84 -12.14 1.54 10.89
N LEU A 85 -11.30 0.80 10.19
CA LEU A 85 -11.28 -0.65 10.17
C LEU A 85 -9.94 -1.13 10.73
N SER A 86 -10.01 -1.88 11.83
CA SER A 86 -8.85 -2.57 12.39
C SER A 86 -8.68 -3.92 11.71
N VAL A 87 -7.51 -4.15 11.13
CA VAL A 87 -7.17 -5.41 10.47
C VAL A 87 -6.70 -6.42 11.51
N SER A 88 -7.16 -7.68 11.41
CA SER A 88 -6.71 -8.75 12.30
C SER A 88 -5.19 -8.96 12.22
N LYS A 89 -4.57 -9.54 13.25
CA LYS A 89 -3.12 -9.72 13.31
C LYS A 89 -2.56 -10.52 12.11
N GLU A 90 -3.24 -11.59 11.70
CA GLU A 90 -2.78 -12.41 10.56
C GLU A 90 -2.84 -11.62 9.26
N LEU A 91 -3.95 -10.91 9.02
CA LEU A 91 -4.15 -10.08 7.83
C LEU A 91 -3.21 -8.86 7.83
N ALA A 92 -2.95 -8.26 8.99
CA ALA A 92 -2.06 -7.12 9.14
C ALA A 92 -0.61 -7.48 8.77
N SER A 93 -0.13 -8.67 9.11
CA SER A 93 1.20 -9.14 8.68
C SER A 93 1.28 -9.29 7.17
N SER A 94 0.26 -9.88 6.55
CA SER A 94 0.19 -10.03 5.10
C SER A 94 0.14 -8.67 4.40
N LEU A 95 -0.72 -7.75 4.87
CA LEU A 95 -0.82 -6.40 4.31
C LEU A 95 0.50 -5.66 4.42
N TYR A 96 1.11 -5.65 5.61
CA TYR A 96 2.40 -5.00 5.85
C TYR A 96 3.47 -5.49 4.85
N LYS A 97 3.64 -6.81 4.73
CA LYS A 97 4.64 -7.40 3.83
C LYS A 97 4.32 -7.13 2.36
N SER A 98 3.05 -7.13 1.97
CA SER A 98 2.66 -6.81 0.60
C SER A 98 2.93 -5.34 0.26
N LEU A 99 2.71 -4.41 1.20
CA LEU A 99 3.05 -3.00 1.01
C LEU A 99 4.56 -2.77 0.95
N GLU A 100 5.33 -3.45 1.80
CA GLU A 100 6.80 -3.43 1.74
C GLU A 100 7.31 -3.97 0.40
N ASN A 101 6.78 -5.11 -0.06
CA ASN A 101 7.11 -5.69 -1.37
C ASN A 101 6.65 -4.81 -2.55
N ALA A 102 5.61 -4.01 -2.38
CA ALA A 102 5.18 -3.02 -3.35
C ALA A 102 6.19 -1.86 -3.48
N GLY A 103 7.07 -1.69 -2.49
CA GLY A 103 8.06 -0.62 -2.45
C GLY A 103 7.67 0.56 -1.58
N LEU A 104 6.69 0.41 -0.67
CA LEU A 104 6.52 1.39 0.40
C LEU A 104 7.65 1.23 1.41
N GLU A 105 8.40 2.30 1.61
CA GLU A 105 9.46 2.36 2.59
C GLU A 105 8.86 2.59 4.00
N SER A 106 9.49 1.97 4.99
CA SER A 106 9.14 2.22 6.39
C SER A 106 9.79 3.52 6.86
N ASP A 107 8.99 4.41 7.47
CA ASP A 107 9.46 5.69 8.03
C ASP A 107 10.23 5.54 9.36
N GLY A 108 10.43 4.30 9.81
CA GLY A 108 10.81 3.97 11.18
C GLY A 108 12.31 3.92 11.51
N ALA A 109 12.66 4.50 12.66
CA ALA A 109 13.90 4.28 13.37
C ALA A 109 13.90 2.92 14.14
N CYS A 110 15.08 2.41 14.48
CA CYS A 110 15.29 1.11 15.15
C CYS A 110 14.21 0.76 16.20
N GLY A 111 13.44 -0.31 15.93
CA GLY A 111 12.49 -0.93 16.87
C GLY A 111 11.02 -0.88 16.44
N THR A 112 10.66 0.09 15.59
CA THR A 112 9.33 0.16 14.96
C THR A 112 9.49 0.50 13.49
N SER A 113 8.84 -0.26 12.61
CA SER A 113 8.83 0.02 11.18
C SER A 113 7.39 0.29 10.76
N PRO A 114 6.92 1.55 10.81
CA PRO A 114 5.61 1.91 10.30
C PRO A 114 5.68 2.12 8.79
N ILE A 115 4.65 1.63 8.09
CA ILE A 115 4.39 1.89 6.68
C ILE A 115 3.05 2.61 6.60
N SER A 116 3.00 3.74 5.91
CA SER A 116 1.77 4.50 5.73
C SER A 116 1.47 4.76 4.26
N ALA A 117 0.20 4.74 3.90
CA ALA A 117 -0.28 5.11 2.58
C ALA A 117 -1.53 5.97 2.72
N GLN A 118 -1.58 7.09 2.01
CA GLN A 118 -2.79 7.91 1.89
C GLN A 118 -3.96 7.13 1.31
N LYS A 119 -3.72 6.31 0.29
CA LYS A 119 -4.77 5.58 -0.42
C LYS A 119 -4.25 4.32 -1.10
N ILE A 120 -5.08 3.28 -1.13
CA ILE A 120 -4.89 2.10 -1.98
C ILE A 120 -6.17 1.90 -2.78
N ASP A 121 -6.05 1.97 -4.10
CA ASP A 121 -7.12 1.64 -5.04
C ASP A 121 -6.76 0.33 -5.75
N CYS A 122 -7.52 -0.72 -5.50
CA CYS A 122 -7.36 -1.98 -6.20
C CYS A 122 -8.55 -2.23 -7.14
N SER A 123 -8.28 -2.70 -8.34
CA SER A 123 -9.28 -3.13 -9.30
C SER A 123 -9.03 -4.58 -9.70
N SER A 124 -10.11 -5.37 -9.76
CA SER A 124 -10.12 -6.70 -10.33
C SER A 124 -11.06 -6.74 -11.52
N SER A 125 -10.55 -7.15 -12.67
CA SER A 125 -11.36 -7.45 -13.85
C SER A 125 -11.30 -8.95 -14.14
N ARG A 126 -12.46 -9.56 -14.40
CA ARG A 126 -12.51 -10.85 -15.10
C ARG A 126 -12.69 -10.55 -16.58
N ASN A 127 -11.76 -11.05 -17.39
CA ASN A 127 -11.96 -11.13 -18.82
C ASN A 127 -12.24 -12.59 -19.14
N ASP A 128 -13.26 -12.91 -19.93
CA ASP A 128 -13.75 -14.30 -20.17
C ASP A 128 -12.69 -15.25 -20.78
N ILE A 129 -11.50 -14.73 -21.10
CA ILE A 129 -10.39 -15.38 -21.79
C ILE A 129 -9.13 -15.49 -20.88
N PHE A 130 -9.06 -14.76 -19.75
CA PHE A 130 -7.87 -14.71 -18.88
C PHE A 130 -8.21 -14.87 -17.40
N ASP A 131 -7.25 -15.34 -16.60
CA ASP A 131 -7.32 -15.34 -15.13
C ASP A 131 -7.62 -13.94 -14.58
N LYS A 132 -8.18 -13.89 -13.37
CA LYS A 132 -8.52 -12.65 -12.63
C LYS A 132 -7.32 -11.70 -12.66
N VAL A 133 -7.42 -10.58 -13.39
CA VAL A 133 -6.37 -9.56 -13.43
C VAL A 133 -6.63 -8.58 -12.29
N ILE A 134 -5.68 -8.48 -11.36
CA ILE A 134 -5.74 -7.55 -10.23
C ILE A 134 -4.61 -6.53 -10.38
N LYS A 135 -4.97 -5.26 -10.21
CA LYS A 135 -4.04 -4.13 -10.19
C LYS A 135 -4.34 -3.29 -8.96
N CYS A 136 -3.30 -2.86 -8.25
CA CYS A 136 -3.44 -1.91 -7.15
C CYS A 136 -2.54 -0.70 -7.37
N THR A 137 -3.10 0.48 -7.13
CA THR A 137 -2.37 1.76 -7.10
C THR A 137 -2.28 2.21 -5.65
N ILE A 138 -1.07 2.38 -5.14
CA ILE A 138 -0.82 2.85 -3.78
C ILE A 138 -0.30 4.28 -3.86
N THR A 139 -0.97 5.18 -3.16
CA THR A 139 -0.54 6.57 -2.98
C THR A 139 0.10 6.67 -1.59
N PRO A 140 1.43 6.87 -1.50
CA PRO A 140 2.13 7.08 -0.23
C PRO A 140 1.61 8.32 0.49
#